data_AF-A0AAD9U4V8-F1
#
_entry.id   AF-A0AAD9U4V8-F1
#
_cell.length_a   1.000
_cell.length_b   1.000
_cell.length_c   1.000
_cell.angle_alpha   90.00
_cell.angle_beta   90.00
_cell.angle_gamma   90.00
#
_symmetry.space_group_name_H-M   'P 1'
#
loop_
_entity.id
_entity.type
_entity.pdbx_description
1 polymer ?
#
loop_
_entity_poly.entity_id
_entity_poly.type
_entity_poly.pdbx_seq_one_letter_code
_entity_poly.pdbx_strand_id
1 'polypeptide(L)'
;MVTATDCWASFAPYLANVVCCPQFDATLMILLGQYSKSSGVLNLNTTNANHCLSDFEKILESQCANSNLRTICSIHPANLTEASCPVVDVNKFESIVDSSKLLAACGKLDHVNECCHQVCQNAILDAANKIAMNGTSSTLPVNSTVDDCKNIVFRWLANKLDPSSANGVLRGLSNCKVNKVCPLVFPEMKNLTAECGHTRSNQTSCCKAVESYVAHLQEQSFITNLQALNCAASLGMRLQKANVTQNVYDLCHINLKDFSLQESGCLLPSLPSDVTYDKTSGIGFICDLNDSIEAPWPSASFVPAVPAIKV
;
A
#
# COMPACT_ATOMS: atom_id res chain seq x y z
N MET A 1 3.34 19.25 6.02
CA MET A 1 3.85 18.20 5.12
C MET A 1 2.76 17.17 4.95
N VAL A 2 2.40 16.79 3.72
CA VAL A 2 1.24 15.91 3.44
C VAL A 2 1.28 14.64 4.30
N THR A 3 2.43 13.94 4.28
CA THR A 3 2.69 12.75 5.12
C THR A 3 2.37 12.92 6.61
N ALA A 4 2.61 14.09 7.21
CA ALA A 4 2.34 14.27 8.64
C ALA A 4 0.84 14.33 8.94
N THR A 5 0.06 14.97 8.06
CA THR A 5 -1.40 15.01 8.13
C THR A 5 -2.00 13.63 7.88
N ASP A 6 -1.48 12.91 6.87
CA ASP A 6 -1.91 11.54 6.55
C ASP A 6 -1.62 10.53 7.65
N CYS A 7 -0.59 10.80 8.45
CA CYS A 7 -0.09 9.92 9.50
C CYS A 7 -0.18 10.51 10.89
N TRP A 8 -1.24 11.25 11.14
CA TRP A 8 -1.53 11.77 12.47
C TRP A 8 -1.46 10.66 13.52
N ALA A 9 -0.84 10.94 14.66
CA ALA A 9 -0.46 9.95 15.66
C ALA A 9 -1.58 8.94 16.00
N SER A 10 -2.80 9.42 16.24
CA SER A 10 -3.96 8.59 16.62
C SER A 10 -4.51 7.72 15.49
N PHE A 11 -4.30 8.09 14.22
CA PHE A 11 -4.87 7.38 13.06
C PHE A 11 -3.85 6.54 12.29
N ALA A 12 -2.56 6.80 12.47
CA ALA A 12 -1.49 6.13 11.70
C ALA A 12 -1.55 4.59 11.71
N PRO A 13 -1.87 3.90 12.84
CA PRO A 13 -2.00 2.43 12.81
C PRO A 13 -3.12 1.96 11.88
N TYR A 14 -4.25 2.67 11.85
CA TYR A 14 -5.42 2.30 11.06
C TYR A 14 -5.28 2.67 9.58
N LEU A 15 -4.51 3.72 9.27
CA LEU A 15 -4.24 4.22 7.90
C LEU A 15 -2.95 3.68 7.30
N ALA A 16 -2.18 2.89 8.05
CA ALA A 16 -0.85 2.39 7.70
C ALA A 16 -0.77 1.90 6.25
N ASN A 17 -1.63 0.94 5.91
CA ASN A 17 -1.59 0.22 4.63
C ASN A 17 -2.08 1.05 3.44
N VAL A 18 -3.01 1.98 3.67
CA VAL A 18 -3.78 2.65 2.60
C VAL A 18 -3.32 4.05 2.28
N VAL A 19 -2.89 4.78 3.30
CA VAL A 19 -2.46 6.17 3.14
C VAL A 19 -1.03 6.30 3.67
N CYS A 20 -0.81 5.92 4.92
CA CYS A 20 0.39 6.31 5.64
C CYS A 20 1.71 5.87 5.03
N CYS A 21 1.88 4.57 4.84
CA CYS A 21 3.13 4.02 4.33
C CYS A 21 3.37 4.40 2.86
N PRO A 22 2.35 4.41 1.98
CA PRO A 22 2.46 5.05 0.67
C PRO A 22 2.98 6.49 0.72
N GLN A 23 2.48 7.32 1.64
CA GLN A 23 2.91 8.72 1.76
C GLN A 23 4.30 8.86 2.37
N PHE A 24 4.65 8.03 3.34
CA PHE A 24 5.97 8.05 3.94
C PHE A 24 7.04 7.69 2.90
N ASP A 25 6.83 6.59 2.18
CA ASP A 25 7.75 6.10 1.15
C ASP A 25 7.88 7.09 -0.02
N ALA A 26 6.74 7.60 -0.54
CA ALA A 26 6.75 8.59 -1.60
C ALA A 26 7.52 9.85 -1.21
N THR A 27 7.25 10.40 -0.02
CA THR A 27 7.92 11.62 0.42
C THR A 27 9.40 11.42 0.72
N LEU A 28 9.78 10.24 1.24
CA LEU A 28 11.17 9.88 1.40
C LEU A 28 11.90 9.82 0.05
N MET A 29 11.31 9.18 -0.96
CA MET A 29 11.87 9.12 -2.31
C MET A 29 11.95 10.50 -2.97
N ILE A 30 10.98 11.39 -2.73
CA ILE A 30 11.03 12.78 -3.20
C ILE A 30 12.22 13.52 -2.58
N LEU A 31 12.40 13.41 -1.26
CA LEU A 31 13.51 14.06 -0.55
C LEU A 31 14.86 13.56 -1.07
N LEU A 32 15.00 12.24 -1.26
CA LEU A 32 16.19 11.65 -1.85
C LEU A 32 16.41 12.11 -3.29
N GLY A 33 15.36 12.18 -4.11
CA GLY A 33 15.44 12.69 -5.48
C GLY A 33 15.88 14.16 -5.54
N GLN A 34 15.39 15.01 -4.64
CA GLN A 34 15.85 16.40 -4.53
C GLN A 34 17.33 16.48 -4.12
N TYR A 35 17.76 15.63 -3.19
CA TYR A 35 19.17 15.50 -2.86
C TYR A 35 19.99 15.08 -4.08
N SER A 36 19.57 14.05 -4.82
CA SER A 36 20.20 13.56 -6.05
C SER A 36 20.33 14.64 -7.12
N LYS A 37 19.38 15.56 -7.21
CA LYS A 37 19.42 16.69 -8.15
C LYS A 37 20.62 17.62 -7.91
N SER A 38 21.01 17.78 -6.64
CA SER A 38 22.16 18.61 -6.24
C SER A 38 23.48 17.84 -6.18
N SER A 39 23.45 16.56 -5.78
CA SER A 39 24.64 15.76 -5.53
C SER A 39 25.08 14.91 -6.73
N GLY A 40 24.17 14.60 -7.66
CA GLY A 40 24.39 13.66 -8.76
C GLY A 40 24.36 12.18 -8.35
N VAL A 41 24.09 11.86 -7.08
CA VAL A 41 24.11 10.50 -6.52
C VAL A 41 22.69 10.02 -6.21
N LEU A 42 22.36 8.78 -6.59
CA LEU A 42 21.05 8.14 -6.46
C LEU A 42 20.90 7.26 -5.21
N ASN A 43 21.97 7.03 -4.45
CA ASN A 43 21.91 6.35 -3.16
C ASN A 43 22.67 7.07 -2.05
N LEU A 44 22.40 6.66 -0.81
CA LEU A 44 23.10 7.16 0.36
C LEU A 44 24.10 6.12 0.87
N ASN A 45 25.20 6.58 1.45
CA ASN A 45 26.00 5.72 2.31
C ASN A 45 25.26 5.44 3.63
N THR A 46 25.69 4.43 4.38
CA THR A 46 25.04 3.99 5.63
C THR A 46 24.87 5.12 6.64
N THR A 47 25.89 5.96 6.82
CA THR A 47 25.86 7.07 7.78
C THR A 47 24.82 8.11 7.40
N ASN A 48 24.81 8.53 6.13
CA ASN A 48 23.86 9.51 5.61
C ASN A 48 22.43 8.94 5.60
N ALA A 49 22.25 7.65 5.32
CA ALA A 49 20.97 6.97 5.41
C ALA A 49 20.38 7.02 6.83
N ASN A 50 21.20 6.74 7.85
CA ASN A 50 20.79 6.82 9.24
C ASN A 50 20.38 8.25 9.65
N HIS A 51 21.21 9.24 9.31
CA HIS A 51 20.91 10.64 9.62
C HIS A 51 19.66 11.14 8.88
N CYS A 52 19.57 10.88 7.57
CA CYS A 52 18.42 11.27 6.74
C CYS A 52 17.11 10.73 7.31
N LEU A 53 17.07 9.45 7.66
CA LEU A 53 15.85 8.85 8.21
C LEU A 53 15.51 9.41 9.58
N SER A 54 16.50 9.61 10.46
CA SER A 54 16.29 10.18 11.80
C SER A 54 15.80 11.63 11.76
N ASP A 55 16.36 12.45 10.87
CA ASP A 55 15.96 13.84 10.72
C ASP A 55 14.55 13.93 10.11
N PHE A 56 14.24 13.06 9.15
CA PHE A 56 12.91 12.94 8.57
C PHE A 56 11.84 12.60 9.62
N GLU A 57 12.10 11.61 10.47
CA GLU A 57 11.21 11.23 11.58
C GLU A 57 10.95 12.41 12.51
N LYS A 58 12.00 13.11 12.97
CA LYS A 58 11.86 14.27 13.86
C LYS A 58 11.02 15.39 13.23
N ILE A 59 11.16 15.63 11.92
CA ILE A 59 10.35 16.62 11.20
C ILE A 59 8.88 16.21 11.21
N LEU A 60 8.57 14.93 10.95
CA LEU A 60 7.21 14.42 10.96
C LEU A 60 6.59 14.45 12.37
N GLU A 61 7.34 14.03 13.39
CA GLU A 61 6.93 14.09 14.79
C GLU A 61 6.60 15.52 15.25
N SER A 62 7.41 16.51 14.84
CA SER A 62 7.15 17.92 15.12
C SER A 62 5.84 18.45 14.51
N GLN A 63 5.29 17.72 13.53
CA GLN A 63 4.02 18.01 12.85
C GLN A 63 2.90 17.03 13.26
N CYS A 64 3.03 16.41 14.43
CA CYS A 64 2.04 15.50 15.03
C CYS A 64 1.85 14.16 14.30
N ALA A 65 2.78 13.79 13.42
CA ALA A 65 2.81 12.45 12.87
C ALA A 65 3.16 11.42 13.96
N ASN A 66 2.79 10.15 13.74
CA ASN A 66 3.13 9.08 14.67
C ASN A 66 4.66 8.88 14.76
N SER A 67 5.22 8.84 15.97
CA SER A 67 6.65 8.64 16.20
C SER A 67 7.15 7.24 15.82
N ASN A 68 6.25 6.27 15.66
CA ASN A 68 6.59 4.90 15.27
C ASN A 68 6.37 4.63 13.78
N LEU A 69 6.25 5.65 12.92
CA LEU A 69 5.95 5.47 11.49
C LEU A 69 6.90 4.51 10.78
N ARG A 70 8.19 4.60 11.09
CA ARG A 70 9.20 3.70 10.53
C ARG A 70 8.92 2.24 10.86
N THR A 71 8.51 1.95 12.09
CA THR A 71 8.14 0.60 12.53
C THR A 71 6.83 0.16 11.88
N ILE A 72 5.82 1.04 11.85
CA ILE A 72 4.51 0.78 11.22
C ILE A 72 4.70 0.43 9.74
N CYS A 73 5.57 1.16 9.04
CA CYS A 73 5.81 1.00 7.60
C CYS A 73 6.98 0.09 7.25
N SER A 74 7.66 -0.49 8.25
CA SER A 74 8.81 -1.38 8.06
C SER A 74 9.95 -0.78 7.21
N ILE A 75 10.25 0.50 7.40
CA ILE A 75 11.28 1.22 6.64
C ILE A 75 12.60 1.20 7.41
N HIS A 76 13.69 0.86 6.75
CA HIS A 76 15.00 0.72 7.38
C HIS A 76 16.02 1.59 6.63
N PRO A 77 17.09 2.05 7.30
CA PRO A 77 18.18 2.76 6.64
C PRO A 77 18.79 2.00 5.44
N ALA A 78 18.76 0.67 5.46
CA ALA A 78 19.18 -0.17 4.34
C ALA A 78 18.35 0.05 3.06
N ASN A 79 17.07 0.40 3.20
CA ASN A 79 16.21 0.82 2.07
C ASN A 79 16.62 2.19 1.50
N LEU A 80 17.58 2.91 2.10
CA LEU A 80 18.09 4.17 1.54
C LEU A 80 19.44 3.95 0.83
N THR A 81 20.17 2.89 1.20
CA THR A 81 21.46 2.57 0.61
C THR A 81 21.33 1.82 -0.71
N GLU A 82 20.29 0.98 -0.86
CA GLU A 82 20.02 0.18 -2.07
C GLU A 82 21.28 -0.54 -2.57
N ALA A 83 22.06 -1.06 -1.60
CA ALA A 83 23.46 -1.40 -1.78
C ALA A 83 23.70 -2.52 -2.81
N SER A 84 22.66 -3.25 -3.22
CA SER A 84 22.77 -4.27 -4.25
C SER A 84 22.64 -3.74 -5.68
N CYS A 85 22.07 -2.54 -5.90
CA CYS A 85 21.97 -1.98 -7.24
C CYS A 85 23.32 -1.39 -7.70
N PRO A 86 23.85 -1.79 -8.87
CA PRO A 86 25.21 -1.43 -9.30
C PRO A 86 25.33 0.01 -9.82
N VAL A 87 24.22 0.72 -9.98
CA VAL A 87 24.18 2.09 -10.51
C VAL A 87 23.84 3.05 -9.39
N VAL A 88 24.76 3.97 -9.11
CA VAL A 88 24.66 4.91 -7.98
C VAL A 88 24.69 6.37 -8.42
N ASP A 89 25.03 6.68 -9.67
CA ASP A 89 25.12 8.04 -10.19
C ASP A 89 24.16 8.29 -11.36
N VAL A 90 23.72 9.54 -11.48
CA VAL A 90 22.70 9.97 -12.47
C VAL A 90 23.20 9.80 -13.91
N ASN A 91 24.47 10.12 -14.17
CA ASN A 91 25.02 10.05 -15.53
C ASN A 91 25.09 8.60 -16.03
N LYS A 92 25.53 7.69 -15.18
CA LYS A 92 25.57 6.26 -15.50
C LYS A 92 24.16 5.70 -15.69
N PHE A 93 23.20 6.10 -14.86
CA PHE A 93 21.80 5.74 -15.05
C PHE A 93 21.30 6.13 -16.45
N GLU A 94 21.50 7.40 -16.83
CA GLU A 94 21.04 7.94 -18.12
C GLU A 94 21.77 7.35 -19.33
N SER A 95 22.98 6.81 -19.13
CA SER A 95 23.70 6.08 -20.18
C SER A 95 23.14 4.68 -20.46
N ILE A 96 22.36 4.11 -19.53
CA ILE A 96 21.81 2.75 -19.60
C ILE A 96 20.31 2.77 -19.92
N VAL A 97 19.58 3.69 -19.30
CA VAL A 97 18.13 3.78 -19.34
C VAL A 97 17.70 4.81 -20.38
N ASP A 98 16.70 4.46 -21.20
CA ASP A 98 16.02 5.43 -22.05
C ASP A 98 15.15 6.34 -21.17
N SER A 99 15.77 7.41 -20.69
CA SER A 99 15.15 8.42 -19.84
C SER A 99 13.94 9.08 -20.50
N SER A 100 13.94 9.22 -21.83
CA SER A 100 12.84 9.84 -22.57
C SER A 100 11.59 8.96 -22.54
N LYS A 101 11.76 7.65 -22.78
CA LYS A 101 10.68 6.66 -22.69
C LYS A 101 10.17 6.52 -21.26
N LEU A 102 11.06 6.50 -20.28
CA LEU A 102 10.69 6.40 -18.87
C LEU A 102 9.87 7.63 -18.41
N LEU A 103 10.30 8.84 -18.79
CA LEU A 103 9.54 10.07 -18.50
C LEU A 103 8.24 10.16 -19.29
N ALA A 104 8.16 9.63 -20.50
CA ALA A 104 6.92 9.56 -21.26
C ALA A 104 5.89 8.63 -20.58
N ALA A 105 6.35 7.51 -20.01
CA ALA A 105 5.49 6.57 -19.30
C ALA A 105 5.07 7.06 -17.90
N CYS A 106 5.96 7.75 -17.19
CA CYS A 106 5.79 8.06 -15.77
C CYS A 106 5.62 9.56 -15.46
N GLY A 107 5.84 10.47 -16.40
CA GLY A 107 5.88 11.92 -16.12
C GLY A 107 4.53 12.53 -15.77
N LYS A 108 3.43 11.91 -16.22
CA LYS A 108 2.07 12.23 -15.80
C LYS A 108 1.25 10.94 -15.79
N LEU A 109 0.80 10.56 -14.60
CA LEU A 109 0.16 9.28 -14.39
C LEU A 109 -1.35 9.37 -14.63
N ASP A 110 -1.87 8.53 -15.53
CA ASP A 110 -3.29 8.22 -15.62
C ASP A 110 -3.57 7.09 -14.63
N HIS A 111 -4.26 7.39 -13.53
CA HIS A 111 -4.48 6.44 -12.44
C HIS A 111 -5.25 5.19 -12.88
N VAL A 112 -6.25 5.34 -13.74
CA VAL A 112 -7.06 4.21 -14.20
C VAL A 112 -6.21 3.31 -15.09
N ASN A 113 -5.55 3.93 -16.06
CA ASN A 113 -4.70 3.20 -17.00
C ASN A 113 -3.52 2.52 -16.28
N GLU A 114 -2.91 3.18 -15.30
CA GLU A 114 -1.82 2.61 -14.52
C GLU A 114 -2.28 1.40 -13.69
N CYS A 115 -3.41 1.52 -13.00
CA CYS A 115 -3.90 0.42 -12.16
C CYS A 115 -4.31 -0.80 -12.99
N CYS A 116 -4.79 -0.60 -14.23
CA CYS A 116 -5.21 -1.69 -15.13
C CYS A 116 -4.05 -2.26 -15.96
N HIS A 117 -3.19 -1.41 -16.53
CA HIS A 117 -2.18 -1.80 -17.54
C HIS A 117 -0.73 -1.61 -17.09
N GLN A 118 -0.49 -0.97 -15.93
CA GLN A 118 0.84 -0.86 -15.31
C GLN A 118 1.89 -0.21 -16.24
N VAL A 119 1.51 0.81 -17.01
CA VAL A 119 2.37 1.42 -18.03
C VAL A 119 3.69 1.93 -17.44
N CYS A 120 3.60 2.72 -16.36
CA CYS A 120 4.77 3.26 -15.67
C CYS A 120 5.48 2.17 -14.84
N GLN A 121 4.77 1.30 -14.12
CA GLN A 121 5.38 0.18 -13.39
C GLN A 121 6.21 -0.73 -14.31
N ASN A 122 5.71 -1.02 -15.53
CA ASN A 122 6.43 -1.81 -16.52
C ASN A 122 7.68 -1.09 -17.05
N ALA A 123 7.59 0.23 -17.28
CA ALA A 123 8.75 1.04 -17.67
C ALA A 123 9.82 1.08 -16.57
N ILE A 124 9.41 1.19 -15.30
CA ILE A 124 10.29 1.14 -14.13
C ILE A 124 10.97 -0.23 -14.02
N LEU A 125 10.21 -1.32 -14.19
CA LEU A 125 10.75 -2.67 -14.15
C LEU A 125 11.76 -2.93 -15.28
N ASP A 126 11.47 -2.47 -16.50
CA ASP A 126 12.42 -2.54 -17.63
C ASP A 126 13.71 -1.77 -17.33
N ALA A 127 13.60 -0.55 -16.81
CA ALA A 127 14.75 0.24 -16.39
C ALA A 127 15.56 -0.44 -15.28
N ALA A 128 14.89 -0.95 -14.25
CA ALA A 128 15.50 -1.64 -13.12
C ALA A 128 16.26 -2.91 -13.56
N ASN A 129 15.68 -3.69 -14.46
CA ASN A 129 16.34 -4.88 -15.04
C ASN A 129 17.60 -4.50 -15.81
N LYS A 130 17.56 -3.45 -16.64
CA LYS A 130 18.72 -3.00 -17.41
C LYS A 130 19.88 -2.57 -16.52
N ILE A 131 19.60 -1.81 -15.46
CA ILE A 131 20.65 -1.39 -14.52
C ILE A 131 21.15 -2.56 -13.66
N ALA A 132 20.29 -3.47 -13.23
CA ALA A 132 20.70 -4.68 -12.49
C ALA A 132 21.65 -5.57 -13.32
N MET A 133 21.37 -5.75 -14.62
CA MET A 133 22.20 -6.55 -15.53
C MET A 133 23.54 -5.89 -15.90
N ASN A 134 23.70 -4.58 -15.65
CA ASN A 134 24.95 -3.87 -15.90
C ASN A 134 26.01 -4.11 -14.80
N GLY A 135 25.66 -4.82 -13.72
CA GLY A 135 26.60 -5.30 -12.72
C GLY A 135 27.40 -6.50 -13.24
N THR A 136 28.73 -6.42 -13.24
CA THR A 136 29.58 -7.55 -13.61
C THR A 136 29.42 -8.68 -12.59
N SER A 137 28.72 -9.75 -12.98
CA SER A 137 28.71 -11.07 -12.32
C SER A 137 28.16 -11.09 -10.87
N SER A 138 26.84 -10.97 -10.69
CA SER A 138 26.22 -11.06 -9.36
C SER A 138 25.84 -12.50 -8.99
N THR A 139 26.41 -13.00 -7.90
CA THR A 139 26.05 -14.24 -7.17
C THR A 139 24.82 -14.10 -6.26
N LEU A 140 24.11 -12.97 -6.33
CA LEU A 140 22.93 -12.64 -5.54
C LEU A 140 21.65 -13.12 -6.23
N PRO A 141 20.54 -13.35 -5.48
CA PRO A 141 19.25 -13.63 -6.09
C PRO A 141 18.86 -12.44 -6.98
N VAL A 142 18.73 -12.68 -8.29
CA VAL A 142 18.43 -11.65 -9.31
C VAL A 142 17.22 -10.79 -8.89
N ASN A 143 16.23 -11.37 -8.20
CA ASN A 143 15.03 -10.68 -7.76
C ASN A 143 15.28 -9.58 -6.71
N SER A 144 16.17 -9.78 -5.72
CA SER A 144 16.42 -8.76 -4.69
C SER A 144 17.17 -7.57 -5.26
N THR A 145 18.10 -7.81 -6.20
CA THR A 145 18.84 -6.74 -6.88
C THR A 145 17.93 -5.89 -7.77
N VAL A 146 16.96 -6.50 -8.46
CA VAL A 146 15.99 -5.77 -9.27
C VAL A 146 15.10 -4.87 -8.40
N ASP A 147 14.70 -5.33 -7.21
CA ASP A 147 13.89 -4.52 -6.30
C ASP A 147 14.65 -3.28 -5.79
N ASP A 148 15.91 -3.43 -5.35
CA ASP A 148 16.75 -2.29 -4.98
C ASP A 148 16.94 -1.32 -6.16
N CYS A 149 17.09 -1.86 -7.36
CA CYS A 149 17.19 -1.06 -8.58
C CYS A 149 15.89 -0.34 -8.95
N LYS A 150 14.70 -0.84 -8.61
CA LYS A 150 13.45 -0.07 -8.77
C LYS A 150 13.47 1.18 -7.90
N ASN A 151 14.01 1.10 -6.69
CA ASN A 151 14.13 2.26 -5.80
C ASN A 151 15.10 3.31 -6.35
N ILE A 152 16.19 2.89 -7.00
CA ILE A 152 17.07 3.80 -7.76
C ILE A 152 16.30 4.50 -8.89
N VAL A 153 15.44 3.78 -9.63
CA VAL A 153 14.59 4.37 -10.68
C VAL A 153 13.60 5.38 -10.08
N PHE A 154 12.96 5.08 -8.94
CA PHE A 154 12.06 6.01 -8.25
C PHE A 154 12.77 7.31 -7.85
N ARG A 155 13.99 7.23 -7.32
CA ARG A 155 14.80 8.41 -6.95
C ARG A 155 15.21 9.22 -8.16
N TRP A 156 15.57 8.57 -9.26
CA TRP A 156 15.86 9.26 -10.51
C TRP A 156 14.62 9.98 -11.04
N LEU A 157 13.44 9.34 -11.02
CA LEU A 157 12.17 9.99 -11.38
C LEU A 157 11.90 11.22 -10.49
N ALA A 158 12.07 11.09 -9.18
CA ALA A 158 11.90 12.18 -8.23
C ALA A 158 12.92 13.32 -8.37
N ASN A 159 14.11 13.04 -8.91
CA ASN A 159 15.11 14.06 -9.28
C ASN A 159 14.65 14.87 -10.50
N LYS A 160 14.09 14.19 -11.51
CA LYS A 160 13.68 14.82 -12.78
C LYS A 160 12.36 15.57 -12.70
N LEU A 161 11.41 15.06 -11.92
CA LEU A 161 10.11 15.68 -11.71
C LEU A 161 10.21 16.77 -10.64
N ASP A 162 9.34 17.78 -10.72
CA ASP A 162 9.13 18.67 -9.58
C ASP A 162 8.47 17.88 -8.42
N PRO A 163 8.62 18.33 -7.15
CA PRO A 163 8.11 17.60 -5.99
C PRO A 163 6.62 17.27 -6.05
N SER A 164 5.79 18.13 -6.65
CA SER A 164 4.35 17.89 -6.75
C SER A 164 4.04 16.80 -7.77
N SER A 165 4.65 16.85 -8.95
CA SER A 165 4.52 15.81 -9.96
C SER A 165 5.07 14.47 -9.48
N ALA A 166 6.24 14.47 -8.83
CA ALA A 166 6.82 13.27 -8.24
C ALA A 166 5.89 12.62 -7.20
N ASN A 167 5.25 13.44 -6.36
CA ASN A 167 4.26 12.97 -5.40
C ASN A 167 3.07 12.31 -6.08
N GLY A 168 2.49 12.95 -7.10
CA GLY A 168 1.37 12.38 -7.85
C GLY A 168 1.69 11.03 -8.48
N VAL A 169 2.90 10.90 -9.05
CA VAL A 169 3.37 9.67 -9.68
C VAL A 169 3.60 8.56 -8.64
N LEU A 170 4.45 8.79 -7.65
CA LEU A 170 4.83 7.76 -6.66
C LEU A 170 3.62 7.26 -5.87
N ARG A 171 2.72 8.16 -5.50
CA ARG A 171 1.46 7.80 -4.85
C ARG A 171 0.53 7.03 -5.77
N GLY A 172 0.39 7.45 -7.03
CA GLY A 172 -0.42 6.75 -8.00
C GLY A 172 0.01 5.30 -8.16
N LEU A 173 1.32 5.07 -8.26
CA LEU A 173 1.90 3.73 -8.35
C LEU A 173 1.64 2.91 -7.08
N SER A 174 1.82 3.51 -5.90
CA SER A 174 1.58 2.85 -4.62
C SER A 174 0.11 2.49 -4.42
N ASN A 175 -0.81 3.41 -4.72
CA ASN A 175 -2.25 3.20 -4.65
C ASN A 175 -2.67 2.01 -5.53
N CYS A 176 -2.20 1.93 -6.78
CA CYS A 176 -2.49 0.80 -7.65
C CYS A 176 -2.00 -0.56 -7.10
N LYS A 177 -0.95 -0.57 -6.28
CA LYS A 177 -0.43 -1.77 -5.62
C LYS A 177 -1.24 -2.14 -4.37
N VAL A 178 -1.54 -1.17 -3.52
CA VAL A 178 -2.27 -1.33 -2.25
C VAL A 178 -3.65 -1.97 -2.46
N ASN A 179 -4.34 -1.62 -3.55
CA ASN A 179 -5.67 -2.13 -3.82
C ASN A 179 -5.74 -3.60 -4.25
N LYS A 180 -4.60 -4.26 -4.51
CA LYS A 180 -4.57 -5.64 -5.02
C LYS A 180 -4.67 -6.70 -3.92
N VAL A 181 -4.63 -6.34 -2.64
CA VAL A 181 -4.57 -7.30 -1.53
C VAL A 181 -5.55 -6.95 -0.42
N CYS A 182 -6.02 -7.95 0.32
CA CYS A 182 -6.71 -7.71 1.59
C CYS A 182 -5.67 -7.44 2.70
N PRO A 183 -5.70 -6.28 3.38
CA PRO A 183 -4.76 -6.00 4.46
C PRO A 183 -5.18 -6.57 5.82
N LEU A 184 -6.42 -7.05 5.96
CA LEU A 184 -6.95 -7.53 7.24
C LEU A 184 -6.38 -8.90 7.61
N VAL A 185 -6.07 -9.06 8.90
CA VAL A 185 -5.64 -10.33 9.47
C VAL A 185 -6.89 -11.08 9.93
N PHE A 186 -7.08 -12.29 9.42
CA PHE A 186 -8.20 -13.16 9.77
C PHE A 186 -7.85 -14.08 10.95
N PRO A 187 -8.43 -13.88 12.16
CA PRO A 187 -8.20 -14.78 13.30
C PRO A 187 -8.87 -16.14 13.13
N GLU A 188 -8.69 -17.04 14.08
CA GLU A 188 -9.34 -18.35 14.07
C GLU A 188 -10.88 -18.24 13.98
N MET A 189 -11.48 -19.05 13.10
CA MET A 189 -12.92 -18.98 12.79
C MET A 189 -13.75 -20.03 13.55
N LYS A 190 -13.23 -20.63 14.63
CA LYS A 190 -13.88 -21.79 15.30
C LYS A 190 -15.35 -21.52 15.64
N ASN A 191 -15.65 -20.40 16.31
CA ASN A 191 -17.01 -20.02 16.69
C ASN A 191 -17.90 -19.80 15.47
N LEU A 192 -17.38 -19.10 14.46
CA LEU A 192 -18.08 -18.82 13.20
C LEU A 192 -18.47 -20.12 12.48
N THR A 193 -17.54 -21.07 12.38
CA THR A 193 -17.76 -22.36 11.72
C THR A 193 -18.68 -23.29 12.51
N ALA A 194 -18.67 -23.19 13.84
CA ALA A 194 -19.56 -23.97 14.70
C ALA A 194 -21.02 -23.52 14.57
N GLU A 195 -21.26 -22.21 14.53
CA GLU A 195 -22.61 -21.63 14.48
C GLU A 195 -23.22 -21.63 13.06
N CYS A 196 -22.40 -21.48 12.02
CA CYS A 196 -22.84 -21.40 10.62
C CYS A 196 -22.63 -22.71 9.82
N GLY A 197 -22.14 -23.77 10.45
CA GLY A 197 -21.87 -25.06 9.80
C GLY A 197 -23.14 -25.86 9.43
N HIS A 198 -22.95 -26.95 8.69
CA HIS A 198 -24.02 -27.77 8.08
C HIS A 198 -25.12 -28.31 9.02
N THR A 199 -24.88 -28.43 10.33
CA THR A 199 -25.73 -29.20 11.24
C THR A 199 -26.65 -28.26 12.05
N ARG A 200 -27.82 -27.91 11.49
CA ARG A 200 -28.84 -27.05 12.16
C ARG A 200 -28.28 -25.72 12.70
N SER A 201 -27.66 -24.94 11.82
CA SER A 201 -27.39 -23.53 12.10
C SER A 201 -28.70 -22.80 12.44
N ASN A 202 -28.78 -22.21 13.63
CA ASN A 202 -29.81 -21.22 13.93
C ASN A 202 -29.36 -19.91 13.28
N GLN A 203 -30.12 -19.41 12.31
CA GLN A 203 -29.77 -18.20 11.56
C GLN A 203 -29.36 -17.04 12.48
N THR A 204 -30.07 -16.86 13.60
CA THR A 204 -29.77 -15.79 14.55
C THR A 204 -28.42 -15.98 15.24
N SER A 205 -28.03 -17.21 15.59
CA SER A 205 -26.72 -17.45 16.22
C SER A 205 -25.58 -17.34 15.21
N CYS A 206 -25.79 -17.83 14.00
CA CYS A 206 -24.85 -17.67 12.89
C CYS A 206 -24.61 -16.19 12.58
N CYS A 207 -25.66 -15.38 12.40
CA CYS A 207 -25.49 -13.96 12.07
C CYS A 207 -24.81 -13.19 13.19
N LYS A 208 -25.13 -13.45 14.46
CA LYS A 208 -24.37 -12.86 15.59
C LYS A 208 -22.90 -13.22 15.57
N ALA A 209 -22.55 -14.46 15.23
CA ALA A 209 -21.16 -14.89 15.12
C ALA A 209 -20.45 -14.21 13.94
N VAL A 210 -21.12 -14.07 12.80
CA VAL A 210 -20.61 -13.36 11.61
C VAL A 210 -20.39 -11.90 11.90
N GLU A 211 -21.40 -11.20 12.43
CA GLU A 211 -21.34 -9.79 12.80
C GLU A 211 -20.21 -9.54 13.82
N SER A 212 -20.10 -10.37 14.87
CA SER A 212 -19.03 -10.24 15.86
C SER A 212 -17.64 -10.47 15.26
N TYR A 213 -17.51 -11.43 14.33
CA TYR A 213 -16.24 -11.70 13.67
C TYR A 213 -15.82 -10.55 12.75
N VAL A 214 -16.75 -10.05 11.93
CA VAL A 214 -16.54 -8.90 11.04
C VAL A 214 -16.28 -7.63 11.85
N ALA A 215 -16.97 -7.45 12.98
CA ALA A 215 -16.74 -6.35 13.91
C ALA A 215 -15.30 -6.31 14.45
N HIS A 216 -14.69 -7.47 14.68
CA HIS A 216 -13.29 -7.55 15.08
C HIS A 216 -12.32 -7.31 13.90
N LEU A 217 -12.75 -7.57 12.66
CA LEU A 217 -11.96 -7.25 11.48
C LEU A 217 -11.93 -5.74 11.19
N GLN A 218 -13.07 -5.05 11.27
CA GLN A 218 -13.15 -3.60 11.02
C GLN A 218 -12.30 -2.77 11.99
N GLU A 219 -12.07 -3.25 13.21
CA GLU A 219 -11.25 -2.55 14.22
C GLU A 219 -9.78 -2.44 13.80
N GLN A 220 -9.34 -3.17 12.79
CA GLN A 220 -7.92 -3.23 12.42
C GLN A 220 -7.46 -2.06 11.56
N SER A 221 -8.27 -1.60 10.60
CA SER A 221 -7.79 -0.66 9.57
C SER A 221 -8.92 0.02 8.79
N PHE A 222 -8.63 1.20 8.24
CA PHE A 222 -9.36 1.74 7.10
C PHE A 222 -8.91 1.03 5.84
N ILE A 223 -9.86 0.62 5.01
CA ILE A 223 -9.58 -0.06 3.74
C ILE A 223 -10.34 0.61 2.59
N THR A 224 -9.85 0.41 1.36
CA THR A 224 -10.52 0.88 0.16
C THR A 224 -11.64 -0.06 -0.28
N ASN A 225 -12.51 0.41 -1.16
CA ASN A 225 -13.53 -0.42 -1.82
C ASN A 225 -12.96 -1.72 -2.44
N LEU A 226 -11.84 -1.62 -3.16
CA LEU A 226 -11.24 -2.79 -3.80
C LEU A 226 -10.60 -3.74 -2.78
N GLN A 227 -10.02 -3.21 -1.70
CA GLN A 227 -9.50 -4.04 -0.62
C GLN A 227 -10.61 -4.74 0.14
N ALA A 228 -11.73 -4.06 0.42
CA ALA A 228 -12.90 -4.65 1.04
C ALA A 228 -13.44 -5.82 0.20
N LEU A 229 -13.52 -5.65 -1.12
CA LEU A 229 -13.88 -6.72 -2.04
C LEU A 229 -12.95 -7.95 -1.90
N ASN A 230 -11.64 -7.71 -1.89
CA ASN A 230 -10.64 -8.76 -1.72
C ASN A 230 -10.73 -9.43 -0.34
N CYS A 231 -11.04 -8.66 0.72
CA CYS A 231 -11.20 -9.17 2.07
C CYS A 231 -12.45 -10.02 2.22
N ALA A 232 -13.59 -9.56 1.71
CA ALA A 232 -14.83 -10.32 1.69
C ALA A 232 -14.65 -11.65 0.96
N ALA A 233 -14.07 -11.63 -0.24
CA ALA A 233 -13.83 -12.86 -0.98
C ALA A 233 -12.84 -13.80 -0.26
N SER A 234 -11.80 -13.26 0.37
CA SER A 234 -10.83 -14.06 1.15
C SER A 234 -11.48 -14.74 2.35
N LEU A 235 -12.34 -14.02 3.09
CA LEU A 235 -13.10 -14.57 4.21
C LEU A 235 -14.08 -15.64 3.73
N GLY A 236 -14.85 -15.36 2.68
CA GLY A 236 -15.82 -16.30 2.12
C GLY A 236 -15.18 -17.61 1.68
N MET A 237 -14.01 -17.56 1.04
CA MET A 237 -13.28 -18.79 0.66
C MET A 237 -12.79 -19.57 1.88
N ARG A 238 -12.33 -18.89 2.93
CA ARG A 238 -11.89 -19.55 4.17
C ARG A 238 -13.07 -20.24 4.86
N LEU A 239 -14.23 -19.58 4.89
CA LEU A 239 -15.48 -20.14 5.40
C LEU A 239 -15.92 -21.38 4.62
N GLN A 240 -15.88 -21.34 3.30
CA GLN A 240 -16.19 -22.49 2.45
C GLN A 240 -15.25 -23.66 2.69
N LYS A 241 -13.93 -23.40 2.81
CA LYS A 241 -12.94 -24.42 3.16
C LYS A 241 -13.18 -25.03 4.55
N ALA A 242 -13.84 -24.29 5.44
CA ALA A 242 -14.24 -24.75 6.76
C ALA A 242 -15.67 -25.32 6.81
N ASN A 243 -16.23 -25.72 5.65
CA ASN A 243 -17.55 -26.34 5.50
C ASN A 243 -18.75 -25.44 5.82
N VAL A 244 -18.61 -24.11 5.70
CA VAL A 244 -19.74 -23.18 5.65
C VAL A 244 -20.15 -23.01 4.20
N THR A 245 -21.25 -23.64 3.79
CA THR A 245 -21.69 -23.68 2.38
C THR A 245 -22.77 -22.67 2.04
N GLN A 246 -23.53 -22.22 3.04
CA GLN A 246 -24.53 -21.17 2.86
C GLN A 246 -23.84 -19.82 2.70
N ASN A 247 -24.40 -18.98 1.82
CA ASN A 247 -23.96 -17.59 1.70
C ASN A 247 -24.36 -16.81 2.96
N VAL A 248 -23.42 -16.69 3.91
CA VAL A 248 -23.65 -15.97 5.17
C VAL A 248 -23.66 -14.45 5.00
N TYR A 249 -23.12 -13.93 3.89
CA TYR A 249 -23.16 -12.49 3.62
C TYR A 249 -24.58 -12.05 3.29
N ASP A 250 -25.25 -12.76 2.37
CA ASP A 250 -26.65 -12.49 2.04
C ASP A 250 -27.58 -12.78 3.22
N LEU A 251 -27.33 -13.89 3.94
CA LEU A 251 -28.15 -14.30 5.07
C LEU A 251 -28.16 -13.28 6.21
N CYS A 252 -27.02 -12.63 6.45
CA CYS A 252 -26.79 -11.74 7.58
C CYS A 252 -26.60 -10.28 7.15
N HIS A 253 -26.86 -9.96 5.88
CA HIS A 253 -26.77 -8.63 5.30
C HIS A 253 -25.40 -7.94 5.51
N ILE A 254 -24.32 -8.71 5.34
CA ILE A 254 -22.95 -8.20 5.42
C ILE A 254 -22.60 -7.46 4.14
N ASN A 255 -22.20 -6.21 4.27
CA ASN A 255 -21.80 -5.32 3.19
C ASN A 255 -20.28 -5.12 3.18
N LEU A 256 -19.74 -4.62 2.06
CA LEU A 256 -18.31 -4.33 1.94
C LEU A 256 -17.83 -3.36 3.02
N LYS A 257 -18.65 -2.37 3.38
CA LYS A 257 -18.30 -1.38 4.41
C LYS A 257 -18.07 -1.99 5.79
N ASP A 258 -18.62 -3.17 6.07
CA ASP A 258 -18.51 -3.82 7.38
C ASP A 258 -17.09 -4.36 7.61
N PHE A 259 -16.24 -4.39 6.58
CA PHE A 259 -14.82 -4.74 6.69
C PHE A 259 -13.91 -3.54 7.02
N SER A 260 -14.44 -2.32 7.14
CA SER A 260 -13.67 -1.10 7.44
C SER A 260 -14.19 -0.43 8.70
N LEU A 261 -13.31 0.26 9.43
CA LEU A 261 -13.64 0.92 10.70
C LEU A 261 -14.82 1.91 10.56
N GLN A 262 -15.99 1.57 11.12
CA GLN A 262 -17.24 2.33 10.89
C GLN A 262 -17.54 3.48 11.86
N GLU A 263 -16.91 3.57 13.05
CA GLU A 263 -17.22 4.66 13.99
C GLU A 263 -16.78 6.06 13.50
N SER A 264 -16.12 6.17 12.33
CA SER A 264 -15.79 7.45 11.70
C SER A 264 -15.70 7.44 10.17
N GLY A 265 -15.99 6.34 9.45
CA GLY A 265 -15.69 6.25 8.02
C GLY A 265 -16.45 5.20 7.21
N CYS A 266 -16.95 5.70 6.09
CA CYS A 266 -17.10 5.04 4.79
C CYS A 266 -15.86 4.26 4.31
N LEU A 267 -16.00 3.50 3.23
CA LEU A 267 -14.85 2.94 2.51
C LEU A 267 -14.10 4.06 1.80
N LEU A 268 -12.77 3.94 1.80
CA LEU A 268 -11.96 4.86 1.01
C LEU A 268 -12.18 4.57 -0.49
N PRO A 269 -12.14 5.61 -1.35
CA PRO A 269 -12.11 5.40 -2.78
C PRO A 269 -11.02 4.41 -3.18
N SER A 270 -11.21 3.72 -4.31
CA SER A 270 -10.19 2.84 -4.88
C SER A 270 -8.88 3.56 -5.24
N LEU A 271 -8.85 4.89 -5.15
CA LEU A 271 -7.63 5.68 -5.14
C LEU A 271 -7.63 6.47 -3.82
N PRO A 272 -7.07 5.90 -2.73
CA PRO A 272 -7.12 6.56 -1.43
C PRO A 272 -6.50 7.95 -1.56
N SER A 273 -7.29 8.95 -1.19
CA SER A 273 -6.90 10.36 -1.20
C SER A 273 -6.22 10.72 0.11
N ASP A 274 -5.62 11.91 0.14
CA ASP A 274 -5.07 12.45 1.38
C ASP A 274 -6.13 12.55 2.47
N VAL A 275 -5.66 12.37 3.69
CA VAL A 275 -6.40 12.80 4.87
C VAL A 275 -6.48 14.31 4.81
N THR A 276 -7.69 14.83 4.86
CA THR A 276 -7.91 16.28 4.86
C THR A 276 -7.82 16.80 6.29
N TYR A 277 -7.27 18.00 6.45
CA TYR A 277 -7.27 18.69 7.73
C TYR A 277 -7.82 20.09 7.56
N ASP A 278 -8.87 20.39 8.31
CA ASP A 278 -9.41 21.72 8.47
C ASP A 278 -9.30 22.16 9.94
N LYS A 279 -8.99 23.44 10.16
CA LYS A 279 -8.79 23.97 11.52
C LYS A 279 -10.06 23.98 12.36
N THR A 280 -11.23 24.00 11.72
CA THR A 280 -12.54 24.05 12.40
C THR A 280 -13.17 22.68 12.56
N SER A 281 -13.02 21.82 11.54
CA SER A 281 -13.65 20.48 11.48
C SER A 281 -12.69 19.35 11.88
N GLY A 282 -11.39 19.64 12.02
CA GLY A 282 -10.37 18.66 12.35
C GLY A 282 -9.96 17.79 11.17
N ILE A 283 -9.66 16.52 11.45
CA ILE A 283 -9.26 15.53 10.46
C ILE A 283 -10.50 14.97 9.77
N GLY A 284 -10.53 14.99 8.44
CA GLY A 284 -11.62 14.47 7.62
C GLY A 284 -11.13 13.48 6.56
N PHE A 285 -12.01 12.54 6.21
CA PHE A 285 -11.78 11.52 5.20
C PHE A 285 -12.72 11.69 4.01
N ILE A 286 -12.22 11.41 2.80
CA ILE A 286 -13.06 11.37 1.60
C ILE A 286 -13.63 9.97 1.46
N CYS A 287 -14.95 9.90 1.35
CA CYS A 287 -15.72 8.66 1.22
C CYS A 287 -16.00 8.32 -0.22
N ASP A 288 -15.98 7.02 -0.54
CA ASP A 288 -16.75 6.53 -1.67
C ASP A 288 -18.25 6.50 -1.31
N LEU A 289 -19.13 6.71 -2.29
CA LEU A 289 -20.58 6.81 -2.06
C LEU A 289 -21.30 5.47 -2.32
N ASN A 290 -20.58 4.47 -2.82
CA ASN A 290 -21.10 3.14 -3.19
C ASN A 290 -20.87 2.08 -2.10
N ASP A 291 -20.97 2.45 -0.83
CA ASP A 291 -20.45 1.64 0.29
C ASP A 291 -21.40 0.56 0.81
N SER A 292 -22.68 0.61 0.41
CA SER A 292 -23.70 -0.36 0.85
C SER A 292 -23.89 -1.51 -0.15
N ILE A 293 -22.83 -1.87 -0.87
CA ILE A 293 -22.82 -3.04 -1.74
C ILE A 293 -22.66 -4.29 -0.87
N GLU A 294 -23.52 -5.28 -1.09
CA GLU A 294 -23.47 -6.60 -0.45
C GLU A 294 -22.11 -7.27 -0.71
N ALA A 295 -21.52 -7.85 0.34
CA ALA A 295 -20.21 -8.48 0.23
C ALA A 295 -20.31 -9.73 -0.68
N PRO A 296 -19.40 -9.90 -1.66
CA PRO A 296 -19.51 -11.01 -2.60
C PRO A 296 -19.18 -12.33 -1.92
N TRP A 297 -20.10 -13.29 -2.00
CA TRP A 297 -19.79 -14.68 -1.67
C TRP A 297 -19.03 -15.33 -2.83
N PRO A 298 -17.82 -15.84 -2.61
CA PRO A 298 -17.00 -16.37 -3.69
C PRO A 298 -17.67 -17.60 -4.30
N SER A 299 -17.83 -17.63 -5.62
CA SER A 299 -18.13 -18.86 -6.35
C SER A 299 -16.86 -19.71 -6.49
N ALA A 300 -16.99 -21.01 -6.79
CA ALA A 300 -15.86 -21.92 -6.98
C ALA A 300 -14.82 -21.45 -8.03
N SER A 301 -15.18 -20.46 -8.86
CA SER A 301 -14.36 -19.83 -9.89
C SER A 301 -13.62 -18.54 -9.47
N PHE A 302 -13.86 -17.99 -8.27
CA PHE A 302 -13.21 -16.76 -7.83
C PHE A 302 -11.86 -17.04 -7.17
N VAL A 303 -10.78 -16.41 -7.66
CA VAL A 303 -9.43 -16.48 -7.08
C VAL A 303 -9.03 -15.09 -6.59
N PRO A 304 -9.11 -14.80 -5.28
CA PRO A 304 -8.54 -13.58 -4.72
C PRO A 304 -7.02 -13.57 -4.88
N ALA A 305 -6.46 -12.39 -5.08
CA ALA A 305 -5.02 -12.21 -5.03
C ALA A 305 -4.49 -12.56 -3.63
N VAL A 306 -3.58 -13.54 -3.57
CA VAL A 306 -2.93 -13.97 -2.34
C VAL A 306 -1.99 -12.87 -1.86
N PRO A 307 -1.99 -12.47 -0.57
CA PRO A 307 -0.98 -11.55 -0.07
C PRO A 307 0.40 -12.20 -0.17
N ALA A 308 1.37 -11.47 -0.72
CA ALA A 308 2.77 -11.79 -0.49
C ALA A 308 3.05 -11.51 0.99
N ILE A 309 3.00 -12.56 1.83
CA ILE A 309 3.55 -12.52 3.17
C ILE A 309 5.05 -12.27 2.99
N LYS A 310 5.52 -11.05 3.24
CA LYS A 310 6.92 -10.85 3.62
C LYS A 310 7.01 -11.20 5.11
N VAL A 311 7.58 -12.37 5.38
CA VAL A 311 8.19 -12.70 6.69
C VAL A 311 9.45 -11.88 6.82
#